data_AF-A0A6A4KFC5-F1
#
_entry.id   AF-A0A6A4KFC5-F1
#
_cell.length_a   1.000
_cell.length_b   1.000
_cell.length_c   1.000
_cell.angle_alpha   90.00
_cell.angle_beta   90.00
_cell.angle_gamma   90.00
#
_symmetry.space_group_name_H-M   'P 1'
#
loop_
_entity.id
_entity.type
_entity.pdbx_description
1 polymer ?
#
loop_
_entity_poly.entity_id
_entity_poly.type
_entity_poly.pdbx_seq_one_letter_code
_entity_poly.pdbx_strand_id
1 'polypeptide(L)'
;MSIRKGSSNNILDIQYAKGVLKIPQFDIHDSAEIVLRNLIAFEICHCEDSYIIDYVIFMDTLLDTAQDVDILVQNEIFENTLLDRASVATLFHRVTSQVLWSSNNLLLPRFMSRGQCILQSSMEQVEGNSETRLF
;
A
#
# COMPACT_ATOMS: atom_id res chain seq x y z
N MET A 1 -20.34 -12.94 0.91
CA MET A 1 -19.12 -12.91 0.07
C MET A 1 -18.06 -13.73 0.78
N SER A 2 -17.26 -14.54 0.06
CA SER A 2 -16.15 -15.30 0.67
C SER A 2 -14.82 -14.79 0.12
N ILE A 3 -13.79 -14.71 0.98
CA ILE A 3 -12.45 -14.27 0.59
C ILE A 3 -11.54 -15.48 0.51
N ARG A 4 -10.60 -15.49 -0.44
CA ARG A 4 -9.56 -16.52 -0.58
C ARG A 4 -8.26 -15.89 -1.07
N LYS A 5 -7.14 -16.55 -0.78
CA LYS A 5 -5.85 -16.24 -1.38
C LYS A 5 -5.85 -16.46 -2.90
N GLY A 6 -5.38 -15.47 -3.63
CA GLY A 6 -5.05 -15.52 -5.05
C GLY A 6 -3.70 -16.19 -5.29
N SER A 7 -3.49 -16.75 -6.48
CA SER A 7 -2.24 -17.42 -6.86
C SER A 7 -1.23 -16.48 -7.55
N SER A 8 -1.59 -15.21 -7.72
CA SER A 8 -0.79 -14.23 -8.44
C SER A 8 0.21 -13.57 -7.49
N ASN A 9 1.38 -13.23 -8.01
CA ASN A 9 2.36 -12.42 -7.30
C ASN A 9 2.15 -10.91 -7.55
N ASN A 10 1.24 -10.55 -8.47
CA ASN A 10 0.87 -9.18 -8.70
C ASN A 10 -0.19 -8.76 -7.70
N ILE A 11 0.11 -7.80 -6.83
CA ILE A 11 -0.81 -7.28 -5.80
C ILE A 11 -2.12 -6.74 -6.37
N LEU A 12 -2.12 -6.33 -7.65
CA LEU A 12 -3.27 -5.77 -8.35
C LEU A 12 -4.19 -6.82 -8.99
N ASP A 13 -3.78 -8.09 -9.04
CA ASP A 13 -4.55 -9.17 -9.68
C ASP A 13 -5.66 -9.71 -8.75
N ILE A 14 -6.58 -8.81 -8.39
CA ILE A 14 -7.75 -9.10 -7.59
C ILE A 14 -8.84 -9.66 -8.51
N GLN A 15 -9.35 -10.85 -8.18
CA GLN A 15 -10.34 -11.55 -9.02
C GLN A 15 -11.62 -11.78 -8.22
N TYR A 16 -12.75 -11.39 -8.80
CA TYR A 16 -14.06 -11.69 -8.23
C TYR A 16 -14.85 -12.60 -9.17
N ALA A 17 -15.14 -13.82 -8.72
CA ALA A 17 -15.91 -14.77 -9.50
C ALA A 17 -16.80 -15.63 -8.60
N LYS A 18 -18.08 -15.77 -8.98
CA LYS A 18 -19.06 -16.64 -8.30
C LYS A 18 -19.16 -16.39 -6.78
N GLY A 19 -19.08 -15.12 -6.35
CA GLY A 19 -19.17 -14.75 -4.92
C GLY A 19 -17.91 -14.98 -4.09
N VAL A 20 -16.81 -15.35 -4.75
CA VAL A 20 -15.48 -15.50 -4.16
C VAL A 20 -14.60 -14.34 -4.62
N LEU A 21 -14.08 -13.58 -3.66
CA LEU A 21 -13.05 -12.57 -3.88
C LEU A 21 -11.69 -13.21 -3.63
N LYS A 22 -10.85 -13.28 -4.67
CA LYS A 22 -9.48 -13.74 -4.57
C LYS A 22 -8.56 -12.53 -4.51
N ILE A 23 -7.80 -12.42 -3.43
CA ILE A 23 -6.83 -11.35 -3.23
C ILE A 23 -5.44 -11.98 -3.23
N PRO A 24 -4.50 -11.52 -4.08
CA PRO A 24 -3.09 -11.88 -4.00
C PRO A 24 -2.54 -11.69 -2.58
N GLN A 25 -1.56 -12.50 -2.20
CA GLN A 25 -0.88 -12.30 -0.93
C GLN A 25 -0.09 -10.98 -0.98
N PHE A 26 -0.12 -10.23 0.13
CA PHE A 26 0.64 -9.00 0.32
C PHE A 26 1.56 -9.15 1.52
N ASP A 27 2.87 -9.03 1.27
CA ASP A 27 3.88 -9.17 2.31
C ASP A 27 4.12 -7.82 2.98
N ILE A 28 3.79 -7.77 4.28
CA ILE A 28 3.92 -6.55 5.07
C ILE A 28 5.26 -6.60 5.81
N HIS A 29 6.18 -5.78 5.35
CA HIS A 29 7.47 -5.52 6.00
C HIS A 29 7.53 -4.05 6.46
N ASP A 30 8.54 -3.70 7.27
CA ASP A 30 8.73 -2.33 7.77
C ASP A 30 8.78 -1.27 6.66
N SER A 31 9.19 -1.66 5.45
CA SER A 31 9.25 -0.78 4.28
C SER A 31 7.96 -0.73 3.45
N ALA A 32 6.93 -1.53 3.75
CA ALA A 32 5.73 -1.64 2.93
C ALA A 32 5.00 -0.30 2.77
N GLU A 33 4.92 0.49 3.86
CA GLU A 33 4.36 1.84 3.79
C GLU A 33 5.16 2.75 2.86
N ILE A 34 6.50 2.73 2.95
CA ILE A 34 7.38 3.56 2.12
C ILE A 34 7.21 3.17 0.64
N VAL A 35 7.15 1.86 0.35
CA VAL A 35 6.94 1.34 -1.01
C VAL A 35 5.59 1.79 -1.57
N LEU A 36 4.50 1.61 -0.84
CA LEU A 36 3.16 2.05 -1.29
C LEU A 36 3.12 3.56 -1.54
N ARG A 37 3.76 4.37 -0.68
CA ARG A 37 3.85 5.82 -0.87
C ARG A 37 4.62 6.20 -2.13
N ASN A 38 5.74 5.53 -2.39
CA ASN A 38 6.54 5.77 -3.58
C ASN A 38 5.77 5.38 -4.85
N LEU A 39 5.01 4.28 -4.81
CA LEU A 39 4.16 3.85 -5.91
C LEU A 39 3.01 4.82 -6.17
N ILE A 40 2.34 5.31 -5.13
CA ILE A 40 1.29 6.35 -5.25
C ILE A 40 1.89 7.64 -5.83
N ALA A 41 3.04 8.09 -5.33
CA ALA A 41 3.71 9.29 -5.85
C ALA A 41 4.11 9.12 -7.33
N PHE A 42 4.62 7.95 -7.70
CA PHE A 42 4.92 7.61 -9.08
C PHE A 42 3.67 7.66 -9.96
N GLU A 43 2.58 7.02 -9.52
CA GLU A 43 1.30 6.97 -10.22
C GLU A 43 0.73 8.38 -10.46
N ILE A 44 0.67 9.21 -9.41
CA ILE A 44 0.21 10.61 -9.52
C ILE A 44 1.04 11.43 -10.51
N CYS A 45 2.35 11.18 -10.59
CA CYS A 45 3.26 12.01 -11.40
C CYS A 45 3.40 11.54 -12.84
N HIS A 46 3.17 10.25 -13.13
CA HIS A 46 3.57 9.64 -14.40
C HIS A 46 2.49 8.78 -15.06
N CYS A 47 1.38 8.48 -14.38
CA CYS A 47 0.32 7.62 -14.90
C CYS A 47 -0.98 8.42 -15.11
N GLU A 48 -1.73 8.06 -16.15
CA GLU A 48 -3.11 8.53 -16.33
C GLU A 48 -4.11 7.68 -15.53
N ASP A 49 -3.72 6.44 -15.22
CA ASP A 49 -4.50 5.48 -14.43
C ASP A 49 -4.13 5.55 -12.93
N SER A 50 -5.04 5.07 -12.08
CA SER A 50 -4.96 5.16 -10.62
C SER A 50 -4.93 3.78 -9.92
N TYR A 51 -4.33 2.76 -10.54
CA TYR A 51 -4.42 1.37 -10.05
C TYR A 51 -3.89 1.17 -8.62
N ILE A 52 -2.79 1.81 -8.25
CA ILE A 52 -2.19 1.72 -6.91
C ILE A 52 -3.07 2.45 -5.90
N ILE A 53 -3.54 3.66 -6.24
CA ILE A 53 -4.45 4.45 -5.42
C ILE A 53 -5.76 3.66 -5.18
N ASP A 54 -6.35 3.12 -6.24
CA ASP A 54 -7.58 2.33 -6.18
C ASP A 54 -7.36 1.08 -5.31
N TYR A 55 -6.20 0.42 -5.45
CA TYR A 55 -5.81 -0.70 -4.60
C TYR A 55 -5.73 -0.32 -3.13
N VAL A 56 -5.04 0.75 -2.76
CA VAL A 56 -4.90 1.11 -1.33
C VAL A 56 -6.23 1.55 -0.72
N ILE A 57 -7.08 2.26 -1.49
CA ILE A 57 -8.44 2.61 -1.06
C ILE A 57 -9.27 1.35 -0.88
N PHE A 58 -9.23 0.43 -1.85
CA PHE A 58 -9.94 -0.84 -1.76
C PHE A 58 -9.52 -1.63 -0.52
N MET A 59 -8.23 -1.75 -0.24
CA MET A 59 -7.74 -2.47 0.93
C MET A 59 -8.13 -1.79 2.24
N ASP A 60 -8.09 -0.46 2.33
CA ASP A 60 -8.57 0.29 3.51
C ASP A 60 -10.08 0.08 3.75
N THR A 61 -10.89 0.05 2.68
CA THR A 61 -12.33 -0.25 2.81
C THR A 61 -12.60 -1.70 3.23
N LEU A 62 -11.71 -2.64 2.92
CA LEU A 62 -11.79 -4.02 3.41
C LEU A 62 -11.30 -4.17 4.84
N LEU A 63 -10.55 -3.21 5.39
CA LEU A 63 -9.90 -3.28 6.70
C LEU A 63 -10.57 -2.34 7.72
N ASP A 64 -11.89 -2.14 7.60
CA ASP A 64 -12.64 -1.18 8.43
C ASP A 64 -12.78 -1.66 9.88
N THR A 65 -12.96 -2.97 10.10
CA THR A 65 -13.11 -3.55 11.44
C THR A 65 -12.01 -4.56 11.77
N ALA A 66 -11.78 -4.76 13.07
CA ALA A 66 -10.85 -5.81 13.54
C ALA A 66 -11.25 -7.21 13.06
N GLN A 67 -12.55 -7.46 12.85
CA GLN A 67 -13.05 -8.73 12.33
C GLN A 67 -12.63 -8.93 10.87
N ASP A 68 -12.56 -7.86 10.07
CA ASP A 68 -12.15 -7.97 8.67
C ASP A 68 -10.67 -8.31 8.54
N VAL A 69 -9.84 -7.70 9.40
CA VAL A 69 -8.42 -8.04 9.53
C VAL A 69 -8.26 -9.52 9.86
N ASP A 70 -9.04 -10.03 10.82
CA ASP A 70 -9.01 -11.46 11.20
C ASP A 70 -9.35 -12.38 10.03
N ILE A 71 -10.37 -12.04 9.24
CA ILE A 71 -10.76 -12.82 8.06
C ILE A 71 -9.62 -12.85 7.03
N LEU A 72 -8.98 -11.72 6.76
CA LEU A 72 -7.90 -11.63 5.78
C LEU A 72 -6.64 -12.39 6.22
N VAL A 73 -6.29 -12.33 7.50
CA VAL A 73 -5.18 -13.10 8.08
C VAL A 73 -5.48 -14.60 8.06
N GLN A 74 -6.70 -15.03 8.43
CA GLN A 74 -7.10 -16.44 8.36
C GLN A 74 -7.07 -17.01 6.94
N ASN A 75 -7.25 -16.15 5.93
CA ASN A 75 -7.18 -16.53 4.52
C ASN A 75 -5.78 -16.36 3.92
N GLU A 76 -4.75 -16.13 4.74
CA GLU A 76 -3.34 -15.97 4.33
C GLU A 76 -3.12 -14.86 3.28
N ILE A 77 -3.96 -13.83 3.33
CA ILE A 77 -3.81 -12.65 2.45
C ILE A 77 -2.61 -11.81 2.89
N PHE A 78 -2.36 -11.73 4.20
CA PHE A 78 -1.18 -11.07 4.74
C PHE A 78 -0.22 -12.12 5.29
N GLU A 79 1.06 -12.01 4.92
CA GLU A 79 2.09 -12.84 5.54
C GLU A 79 2.33 -12.38 6.98
N ASN A 80 2.27 -13.31 7.93
CA ASN A 80 2.38 -13.06 9.36
C ASN A 80 3.85 -12.86 9.77
N THR A 81 4.49 -11.83 9.24
CA THR A 81 5.96 -11.71 9.30
C THR A 81 6.46 -10.60 10.20
N LEU A 82 5.70 -10.08 11.18
CA LEU A 82 6.16 -9.35 12.40
C LEU A 82 5.15 -8.32 12.97
N LEU A 83 4.06 -8.01 12.26
CA LEU A 83 3.14 -6.92 12.64
C LEU A 83 1.85 -7.43 13.29
N ASP A 84 1.48 -6.81 14.41
CA ASP A 84 0.19 -6.99 15.07
C ASP A 84 -0.96 -6.71 14.09
N ARG A 85 -2.09 -7.42 14.25
CA ARG A 85 -3.29 -7.27 13.40
C ARG A 85 -3.73 -5.81 13.28
N ALA A 86 -3.67 -5.07 14.39
CA ALA A 86 -3.99 -3.64 14.40
C ALA A 86 -3.04 -2.81 13.51
N SER A 87 -1.81 -3.26 13.34
CA SER A 87 -0.80 -2.56 12.56
C SER A 87 -1.06 -2.62 11.05
N VAL A 88 -1.71 -3.69 10.55
CA VAL A 88 -2.08 -3.83 9.13
C VAL A 88 -3.15 -2.83 8.74
N ALA A 89 -4.26 -2.79 9.47
CA ALA A 89 -5.32 -1.80 9.25
C ALA A 89 -4.79 -0.37 9.41
N THR A 90 -3.95 -0.13 10.43
CA THR A 90 -3.34 1.19 10.66
C THR A 90 -2.42 1.61 9.50
N LEU A 91 -1.70 0.68 8.87
CA LEU A 91 -0.85 0.97 7.72
C LEU A 91 -1.68 1.48 6.54
N PHE A 92 -2.71 0.74 6.13
CA PHE A 92 -3.56 1.14 5.02
C PHE A 92 -4.30 2.44 5.32
N HIS A 93 -4.88 2.58 6.50
CA HIS A 93 -5.54 3.82 6.93
C HIS A 93 -4.59 5.03 6.93
N ARG A 94 -3.33 4.87 7.34
CA ARG A 94 -2.33 5.95 7.32
C ARG A 94 -1.90 6.33 5.90
N VAL A 95 -1.87 5.37 4.98
CA VAL A 95 -1.60 5.61 3.56
C VAL A 95 -2.81 6.31 2.92
N THR A 96 -4.02 5.82 3.11
CA THR A 96 -5.25 6.35 2.47
C THR A 96 -5.69 7.69 3.04
N SER A 97 -5.58 7.92 4.36
CA SER A 97 -5.90 9.23 4.96
C SER A 97 -5.13 10.35 4.28
N GLN A 98 -3.88 10.14 3.89
CA GLN A 98 -3.10 11.17 3.20
C GLN A 98 -3.53 11.35 1.74
N VAL A 99 -3.93 10.27 1.06
CA VAL A 99 -4.53 10.33 -0.28
C VAL A 99 -5.87 11.07 -0.26
N LEU A 100 -6.73 10.78 0.72
CA LEU A 100 -8.08 11.35 0.86
C LEU A 100 -8.08 12.80 1.39
N TRP A 101 -7.15 13.15 2.28
CA TRP A 101 -6.92 14.55 2.67
C TRP A 101 -6.47 15.38 1.47
N SER A 102 -5.74 14.77 0.53
CA SER A 102 -5.42 15.37 -0.77
C SER A 102 -6.66 15.44 -1.70
N SER A 103 -7.62 14.53 -1.55
CA SER A 103 -8.80 14.39 -2.41
C SER A 103 -9.95 15.37 -2.12
N ASN A 104 -10.11 15.82 -0.86
CA ASN A 104 -11.06 16.90 -0.51
C ASN A 104 -10.63 18.28 -1.05
N ASN A 105 -9.44 18.33 -1.64
CA ASN A 105 -8.87 19.40 -2.44
C ASN A 105 -8.63 18.86 -3.86
N LEU A 106 -9.71 18.42 -4.54
CA LEU A 106 -9.80 17.96 -5.93
C LEU A 106 -8.51 18.20 -6.76
N LEU A 107 -7.53 17.29 -6.72
CA LEU A 107 -6.27 17.44 -7.48
C LEU A 107 -5.74 18.90 -7.45
N LEU A 108 -5.59 19.57 -6.31
CA LEU A 108 -5.10 20.95 -6.35
C LEU A 108 -3.70 20.96 -7.00
N PRO A 109 -3.44 21.78 -8.02
CA PRO A 109 -3.21 21.36 -9.43
C PRO A 109 -1.84 20.80 -9.78
N ARG A 110 -1.00 20.51 -8.79
CA ARG A 110 0.42 20.25 -8.88
C ARG A 110 0.85 19.67 -7.51
N PHE A 111 1.60 18.57 -7.40
CA PHE A 111 2.80 18.70 -6.55
C PHE A 111 3.54 19.88 -7.20
N MET A 112 3.51 21.10 -6.64
CA MET A 112 3.95 22.35 -7.29
C MET A 112 5.00 22.13 -8.41
N SER A 113 4.59 22.32 -9.67
CA SER A 113 5.37 22.25 -10.92
C SER A 113 6.89 22.32 -10.78
N ARG A 114 7.58 21.37 -11.43
CA ARG A 114 9.05 21.37 -11.61
C ARG A 114 9.82 21.57 -10.30
N GLY A 115 10.00 20.49 -9.56
CA GLY A 115 11.10 20.40 -8.61
C GLY A 115 10.69 20.04 -7.20
N GLN A 116 10.38 18.77 -6.98
CA GLN A 116 10.99 17.91 -5.95
C GLN A 116 10.20 16.61 -5.93
N CYS A 117 10.70 15.62 -6.67
CA CYS A 117 10.23 14.26 -6.54
C CYS A 117 10.77 13.73 -5.20
N ILE A 118 9.90 13.27 -4.31
CA ILE A 118 10.24 12.72 -2.98
C ILE A 118 11.19 11.50 -3.10
N LEU A 119 11.37 10.95 -4.31
CA LEU A 119 12.33 9.88 -4.62
C LEU A 119 13.75 10.16 -4.11
N GLN A 120 14.20 11.41 -4.02
CA GLN A 120 15.57 11.69 -3.56
C GLN A 120 15.75 11.48 -2.05
N SER A 121 14.75 11.82 -1.23
CA SER A 121 14.85 11.67 0.23
C SER A 121 14.70 10.23 0.70
N SER A 122 13.95 9.39 -0.01
CA SER A 122 13.78 7.98 0.37
C SER A 122 14.94 7.09 -0.07
N MET A 123 15.65 7.42 -1.16
CA MET A 123 16.85 6.69 -1.58
C MET A 123 18.08 7.04 -0.73
N GLU A 124 18.22 8.29 -0.27
CA GLU A 124 19.31 8.69 0.65
C GLU A 124 19.22 8.02 2.03
N GLN A 125 18.01 7.67 2.49
CA GLN A 125 17.82 6.93 3.75
C GLN A 125 18.19 5.44 3.63
N VAL A 126 18.26 4.89 2.42
CA VAL A 126 18.69 3.49 2.17
C VAL A 126 20.21 3.40 2.01
N GLU A 127 20.87 4.43 1.46
CA GLU A 127 22.34 4.49 1.39
C GLU A 127 23.01 4.87 2.72
N GLY A 128 22.25 5.41 3.68
CA GLY A 128 22.78 5.90 4.96
C GLY A 128 23.10 4.86 6.04
N ASN A 129 22.97 3.55 5.78
CA ASN A 129 23.22 2.51 6.81
C ASN A 129 24.24 1.42 6.42
N SER A 130 25.18 1.75 5.53
CA SER A 130 26.35 0.90 5.27
C SER A 130 27.66 1.66 5.36
N GLU A 131 27.93 2.34 6.47
CA GLU A 131 29.30 2.60 6.90
C GLU A 131 29.49 2.23 8.36
N THR A 132 29.84 0.96 8.58
CA THR A 132 30.76 0.62 9.66
C THR A 132 31.78 -0.39 9.12
N ARG A 133 33.00 0.13 8.93
CA ARG A 133 34.29 -0.58 8.76
C ARG A 133 34.44 -1.49 7.54
N LEU A 134 35.21 -1.02 6.57
CA LEU A 134 36.55 -1.59 6.29
C LEU A 134 37.51 -0.46 5.89
N PHE A 135 38.54 -0.31 6.72
CA PHE A 135 39.64 0.67 6.78
C PHE A 135 39.32 2.05 7.35
#